data_AF-A0A956EV60-F1
#
_entry.id   AF-A0A956EV60-F1
#
_cell.length_a   1.000
_cell.length_b   1.000
_cell.length_c   1.000
_cell.angle_alpha   90.00
_cell.angle_beta   90.00
_cell.angle_gamma   90.00
#
_symmetry.space_group_name_H-M   'P 1'
#
loop_
_entity.id
_entity.type
_entity.pdbx_description
1 polymer ?
#
loop_
_entity_poly.entity_id
_entity_poly.type
_entity_poly.pdbx_seq_one_letter_code
_entity_poly.pdbx_strand_id
1 'polypeptide(L)'
;MPKRLRKPKGLESNIWWLVLFLGTALGSCSLTQAYKSIAGVVRGYTFLGVLLGLLATALFFSTFFFSLRKRSLQESKVFGRGSMMAWMSAHVWLGLLALLVAWAHAGNGVFSFNSSTGKTLFGVMAFVVVSGIVWRLAYVRVPPQAAKEVGNYNKSATEDRSAELLTEIEKHSAGRSTGFRDLKVALLEGREVNEPELEALRHALPTEELGVFDEVASLIRERRKELAKLAKQSKFTDRLQLWRATHVPLGLILVVLIPLHVCGACDMPAKVLPVGALPNATLGGLHSADDCAQCHKEIVKQWRHSMHAHAMTSPVMVVQNNQVAALILKDAPSPDPKKICVNCHGPVGSNLNSQVELPFSGFPLGDSDYVNEGVTCSACHQWNGTPVTGGGGLAQWANGLKPGSTFFGPRDDAVGNAFHSSEKIPLFDNPDQLCRNCHVVAYDTTGDGRIVKGQDLVLQQLFDEWTDYQAAGNPDTCVSCHMPFSGSNRAASNAWPLFEVDGFQPKRAVRDHSFVGVDYPINISPNDDPHRDKRLALLASAGTIAVTSARNLGSSVSFNVTISNTGTGHNLPSGFAFVRQMFLEVRIVDSSGQLIGGSGV
;
A
#
# COMPACT_ATOMS: atom_id res chain seq x y z
N MET A 1 -49.07 -0.02 -64.75
CA MET A 1 -48.09 -0.82 -63.97
C MET A 1 -46.75 -0.79 -64.69
N PRO A 2 -45.67 -0.32 -64.02
CA PRO A 2 -44.45 -1.13 -64.00
C PRO A 2 -43.87 -1.28 -62.57
N LYS A 3 -43.14 -2.38 -62.41
CA LYS A 3 -42.67 -3.01 -61.16
C LYS A 3 -41.56 -2.22 -60.47
N ARG A 4 -41.66 -2.07 -59.13
CA ARG A 4 -40.51 -1.73 -58.26
C ARG A 4 -39.53 -2.91 -58.23
N LEU A 5 -38.31 -2.68 -58.70
CA LEU A 5 -37.17 -3.57 -58.49
C LEU A 5 -36.57 -3.31 -57.10
N ARG A 6 -36.50 -4.36 -56.25
CA ARG A 6 -35.75 -4.38 -54.98
C ARG A 6 -34.25 -4.39 -55.29
N LYS A 7 -33.48 -3.46 -54.71
CA LYS A 7 -32.01 -3.58 -54.63
C LYS A 7 -31.60 -4.60 -53.56
N PRO A 8 -30.51 -5.37 -53.76
CA PRO A 8 -30.07 -6.38 -52.81
C PRO A 8 -29.38 -5.74 -51.60
N LYS A 9 -29.79 -6.15 -50.40
CA LYS A 9 -29.06 -5.94 -49.13
C LYS A 9 -27.95 -6.99 -49.08
N GLY A 10 -26.68 -6.58 -49.00
CA GLY A 10 -25.61 -7.57 -48.82
C GLY A 10 -24.19 -7.05 -48.65
N LEU A 11 -23.85 -5.86 -49.15
CA LEU A 11 -22.45 -5.38 -49.09
C LEU A 11 -22.22 -4.22 -48.10
N GLU A 12 -23.23 -3.37 -47.87
CA GLU A 12 -23.06 -2.21 -46.99
C GLU A 12 -23.00 -2.56 -45.50
N SER A 13 -23.61 -3.67 -45.06
CA SER A 13 -23.58 -4.02 -43.63
C SER A 13 -22.19 -4.42 -43.13
N ASN A 14 -21.35 -5.03 -43.97
CA ASN A 14 -20.02 -5.48 -43.55
C ASN A 14 -19.01 -4.33 -43.46
N ILE A 15 -19.16 -3.28 -44.28
CA ILE A 15 -18.29 -2.09 -44.23
C ILE A 15 -18.54 -1.31 -42.94
N TRP A 16 -19.81 -1.17 -42.51
CA TRP A 16 -20.12 -0.52 -41.24
C TRP A 16 -19.57 -1.29 -40.03
N TRP A 17 -19.65 -2.62 -40.01
CA TRP A 17 -19.02 -3.42 -38.96
C TRP A 17 -17.49 -3.37 -39.00
N LEU A 18 -16.86 -3.32 -40.19
CA LEU A 18 -15.41 -3.18 -40.32
C LEU A 18 -14.92 -1.79 -39.89
N VAL A 19 -15.67 -0.73 -40.20
CA VAL A 19 -15.38 0.66 -39.79
C VAL A 19 -15.64 0.84 -38.29
N LEU A 20 -16.67 0.21 -37.73
CA LEU A 20 -16.88 0.19 -36.28
C LEU A 20 -15.76 -0.58 -35.60
N PHE A 21 -15.37 -1.75 -36.12
CA PHE A 21 -14.30 -2.58 -35.55
C PHE A 21 -12.94 -1.89 -35.65
N LEU A 22 -12.57 -1.35 -36.81
CA LEU A 22 -11.34 -0.55 -37.00
C LEU A 22 -11.39 0.75 -36.20
N GLY A 23 -12.54 1.41 -36.09
CA GLY A 23 -12.73 2.60 -35.26
C GLY A 23 -12.63 2.30 -33.76
N THR A 24 -13.14 1.16 -33.30
CA THR A 24 -12.96 0.68 -31.93
C THR A 24 -11.55 0.17 -31.67
N ALA A 25 -10.86 -0.41 -32.66
CA ALA A 25 -9.49 -0.91 -32.53
C ALA A 25 -8.45 0.22 -32.58
N LEU A 26 -8.63 1.21 -33.46
CA LEU A 26 -7.83 2.44 -33.50
C LEU A 26 -8.16 3.34 -32.31
N GLY A 27 -9.43 3.43 -31.92
CA GLY A 27 -9.87 4.09 -30.69
C GLY A 27 -9.29 3.42 -29.45
N SER A 28 -9.30 2.09 -29.36
CA SER A 28 -8.73 1.36 -28.23
C SER A 28 -7.21 1.48 -28.19
N CYS A 29 -6.52 1.44 -29.34
CA CYS A 29 -5.06 1.58 -29.41
C CYS A 29 -4.64 3.01 -29.00
N SER A 30 -5.34 4.02 -29.52
CA SER A 30 -5.12 5.44 -29.17
C SER A 30 -5.48 5.73 -27.71
N LEU A 31 -6.54 5.12 -27.18
CA LEU A 31 -6.91 5.19 -25.77
C LEU A 31 -5.88 4.47 -24.89
N THR A 32 -5.36 3.30 -25.27
CA THR A 32 -4.28 2.66 -24.51
C THR A 32 -2.98 3.45 -24.57
N GLN A 33 -2.65 4.10 -25.69
CA GLN A 33 -1.46 4.93 -25.81
C GLN A 33 -1.61 6.22 -24.99
N ALA A 34 -2.76 6.90 -25.08
CA ALA A 34 -3.09 8.05 -24.24
C ALA A 34 -3.14 7.67 -22.76
N TYR A 35 -3.71 6.51 -22.41
CA TYR A 35 -3.73 5.97 -21.06
C TYR A 35 -2.33 5.64 -20.55
N LYS A 36 -1.44 5.06 -21.35
CA LYS A 36 -0.02 4.85 -20.99
C LYS A 36 0.68 6.17 -20.70
N SER A 37 0.43 7.20 -21.49
CA SER A 37 1.00 8.54 -21.31
C SER A 37 0.42 9.27 -20.09
N ILE A 38 -0.81 8.99 -19.68
CA ILE A 38 -1.47 9.64 -18.53
C ILE A 38 -1.21 8.87 -17.23
N ALA A 39 -1.30 7.54 -17.23
CA ALA A 39 -1.22 6.71 -16.03
C ALA A 39 0.16 6.72 -15.35
N GLY A 40 1.24 6.92 -16.11
CA GLY A 40 2.60 7.04 -15.58
C GLY A 40 2.97 8.44 -15.10
N VAL A 41 2.20 9.47 -15.48
CA VAL A 41 2.51 10.89 -15.18
C VAL A 41 1.58 11.43 -14.09
N VAL A 42 0.42 10.80 -13.88
CA VAL A 42 -0.61 11.26 -12.94
C VAL A 42 -0.77 10.27 -11.78
N ARG A 43 0.20 10.29 -10.86
CA ARG A 43 0.22 9.45 -9.65
C ARG A 43 0.61 10.27 -8.42
N GLY A 44 0.07 9.92 -7.25
CA GLY A 44 0.15 10.78 -6.07
C GLY A 44 1.56 11.20 -5.63
N TYR A 45 2.58 10.38 -5.91
CA TYR A 45 3.98 10.67 -5.61
C TYR A 45 4.73 11.42 -6.72
N THR A 46 4.18 11.49 -7.93
CA THR A 46 4.78 12.24 -9.05
C THR A 46 4.56 13.73 -8.88
N PHE A 47 5.44 14.57 -9.44
CA PHE A 47 5.30 16.03 -9.37
C PHE A 47 3.92 16.53 -9.82
N LEU A 48 3.42 16.04 -10.97
CA LEU A 48 2.10 16.41 -11.48
C LEU A 48 0.97 15.90 -10.57
N GLY A 49 1.08 14.67 -10.05
CA GLY A 49 0.11 14.15 -9.10
C GLY A 49 0.04 14.97 -7.82
N VAL A 50 1.18 15.38 -7.25
CA VAL A 50 1.22 16.27 -6.07
C VAL A 50 0.50 17.59 -6.36
N LEU A 51 0.75 18.21 -7.51
CA LEU A 51 0.06 19.45 -7.92
C LEU A 51 -1.46 19.26 -7.99
N LEU A 52 -1.92 18.13 -8.53
CA LEU A 52 -3.35 17.79 -8.57
C LEU A 52 -3.92 17.53 -7.17
N GLY A 53 -3.15 16.93 -6.27
CA GLY A 53 -3.56 16.75 -4.86
C GLY A 53 -3.77 18.10 -4.15
N LEU A 54 -2.85 19.05 -4.37
CA LEU A 54 -2.99 20.43 -3.87
C LEU A 54 -4.21 21.13 -4.47
N LEU A 55 -4.44 20.99 -5.78
CA LEU A 55 -5.61 21.54 -6.45
C LEU A 55 -6.93 20.93 -5.93
N ALA A 56 -7.01 19.61 -5.77
CA ALA A 56 -8.17 18.93 -5.21
C ALA A 56 -8.47 19.41 -3.79
N THR A 57 -7.43 19.60 -2.97
CA THR A 57 -7.53 20.14 -1.61
C THR A 57 -8.06 21.57 -1.62
N ALA A 58 -7.52 22.44 -2.47
CA ALA A 58 -7.99 23.82 -2.62
C ALA A 58 -9.47 23.89 -3.07
N LEU A 59 -9.85 23.05 -4.05
CA LEU A 59 -11.23 22.94 -4.51
C LEU A 59 -12.15 22.45 -3.39
N PHE A 60 -11.74 21.43 -2.63
CA PHE A 60 -12.48 20.95 -1.46
C PHE A 60 -12.70 22.07 -0.42
N PHE A 61 -11.67 22.80 -0.02
CA PHE A 61 -11.80 23.89 0.94
C PHE A 61 -12.66 25.04 0.41
N SER A 62 -12.65 25.28 -0.91
CA SER A 62 -13.52 26.30 -1.52
C SER A 62 -15.02 25.99 -1.38
N THR A 63 -15.40 24.72 -1.20
CA THR A 63 -16.80 24.34 -0.98
C THR A 63 -17.37 24.90 0.33
N PHE A 64 -16.52 25.21 1.32
CA PHE A 64 -16.92 25.80 2.61
C PHE A 64 -17.37 27.26 2.49
N PHE A 65 -17.00 27.98 1.42
CA PHE A 65 -17.46 29.36 1.22
C PHE A 65 -18.99 29.44 1.12
N PHE A 66 -19.67 28.41 0.62
CA PHE A 66 -21.13 28.33 0.66
C PHE A 66 -21.68 28.34 2.09
N SER A 67 -21.09 27.53 2.98
CA SER A 67 -21.48 27.44 4.39
C SER A 67 -21.20 28.74 5.15
N LEU A 68 -20.06 29.39 4.88
CA LEU A 68 -19.70 30.69 5.46
C LEU A 68 -20.68 31.79 5.01
N ARG A 69 -21.03 31.82 3.71
CA ARG A 69 -22.01 32.77 3.17
C ARG A 69 -23.38 32.62 3.82
N LYS A 70 -23.86 31.38 3.96
CA LYS A 70 -25.17 31.09 4.56
C LYS A 70 -25.27 31.52 6.03
N ARG A 71 -24.16 31.55 6.78
CA ARG A 71 -24.16 31.81 8.22
C ARG A 71 -23.76 33.23 8.62
N SER A 72 -22.83 33.86 7.90
CA SER A 72 -22.15 35.07 8.39
C SER A 72 -21.96 36.18 7.36
N LEU A 73 -22.12 35.92 6.06
CA LEU A 73 -21.77 36.89 5.00
C LEU A 73 -22.95 37.27 4.10
N GLN A 74 -24.21 37.06 4.56
CA GLN A 74 -25.39 37.43 3.76
C GLN A 74 -25.43 38.93 3.39
N GLU A 75 -24.76 39.80 4.17
CA GLU A 75 -24.81 41.26 3.99
C GLU A 75 -23.52 41.87 3.41
N SER A 76 -22.42 41.12 3.26
CA SER A 76 -21.15 41.70 2.78
C SER A 76 -21.12 41.78 1.24
N LYS A 77 -21.12 43.01 0.70
CA LYS A 77 -21.07 43.27 -0.76
C LYS A 77 -19.76 42.84 -1.43
N VAL A 78 -18.72 42.54 -0.65
CA VAL A 78 -17.36 42.24 -1.14
C VAL A 78 -17.26 40.80 -1.68
N PHE A 79 -18.02 39.86 -1.11
CA PHE A 79 -17.97 38.45 -1.51
C PHE A 79 -19.32 37.96 -2.07
N GLY A 80 -19.59 38.30 -3.35
CA GLY A 80 -20.50 37.49 -4.18
C GLY A 80 -21.81 38.13 -4.62
N ARG A 81 -21.79 38.76 -5.80
CA ARG A 81 -22.99 38.99 -6.61
C ARG A 81 -23.52 37.63 -7.11
N GLY A 82 -24.56 37.08 -6.47
CA GLY A 82 -25.18 35.83 -6.93
C GLY A 82 -26.26 35.29 -5.99
N SER A 83 -27.26 34.60 -6.53
CA SER A 83 -28.35 34.02 -5.72
C SER A 83 -27.86 32.89 -4.81
N MET A 84 -28.61 32.57 -3.75
CA MET A 84 -28.29 31.41 -2.89
C MET A 84 -28.29 30.09 -3.68
N MET A 85 -29.12 29.99 -4.71
CA MET A 85 -29.16 28.84 -5.62
C MET A 85 -27.89 28.73 -6.48
N ALA A 86 -27.34 29.85 -6.96
CA ALA A 86 -26.09 29.84 -7.72
C ALA A 86 -24.92 29.32 -6.87
N TRP A 87 -24.86 29.74 -5.60
CA TRP A 87 -23.82 29.30 -4.67
C TRP A 87 -23.96 27.83 -4.24
N MET A 88 -25.19 27.37 -4.03
CA MET A 88 -25.45 25.94 -3.82
C MET A 88 -25.02 25.12 -5.04
N SER A 89 -25.29 25.61 -6.25
CA SER A 89 -24.84 24.97 -7.49
C SER A 89 -23.31 24.94 -7.57
N ALA A 90 -22.64 26.05 -7.25
CA ALA A 90 -21.19 26.13 -7.22
C ALA A 90 -20.58 25.13 -6.22
N HIS A 91 -21.13 25.01 -5.01
CA HIS A 91 -20.70 24.02 -4.01
C HIS A 91 -20.70 22.58 -4.56
N VAL A 92 -21.79 22.18 -5.24
CA VAL A 92 -21.91 20.82 -5.80
C VAL A 92 -20.94 20.60 -6.96
N TRP A 93 -20.78 21.58 -7.86
CA TRP A 93 -19.84 21.46 -8.98
C TRP A 93 -18.37 21.48 -8.54
N LEU A 94 -18.02 22.32 -7.56
CA LEU A 94 -16.68 22.35 -6.97
C LEU A 94 -16.37 21.03 -6.25
N GLY A 95 -17.34 20.46 -5.52
CA GLY A 95 -17.19 19.13 -4.90
C GLY A 95 -16.99 18.02 -5.93
N LEU A 96 -17.77 18.01 -7.01
CA LEU A 96 -17.60 17.04 -8.10
C LEU A 96 -16.25 17.21 -8.82
N LEU A 97 -15.85 18.45 -9.11
CA LEU A 97 -14.55 18.73 -9.72
C LEU A 97 -13.41 18.29 -8.80
N ALA A 98 -13.50 18.59 -7.50
CA ALA A 98 -12.52 18.15 -6.50
C ALA A 98 -12.39 16.62 -6.50
N LEU A 99 -13.50 15.87 -6.60
CA LEU A 99 -13.47 14.41 -6.66
C LEU A 99 -12.79 13.88 -7.93
N LEU A 100 -13.07 14.50 -9.09
CA LEU A 100 -12.43 14.12 -10.34
C LEU A 100 -10.92 14.43 -10.33
N VAL A 101 -10.51 15.57 -9.78
CA VAL A 101 -9.10 15.93 -9.62
C VAL A 101 -8.41 15.02 -8.60
N ALA A 102 -9.08 14.65 -7.50
CA ALA A 102 -8.58 13.68 -6.53
C ALA A 102 -8.41 12.28 -7.14
N TRP A 103 -9.33 11.86 -8.01
CA TRP A 103 -9.20 10.62 -8.77
C TRP A 103 -8.02 10.69 -9.73
N ALA A 104 -7.83 11.80 -10.43
CA ALA A 104 -6.66 12.02 -11.27
C ALA A 104 -5.37 11.92 -10.43
N HIS A 105 -5.28 12.64 -9.31
CA HIS A 105 -4.15 12.56 -8.37
C HIS A 105 -3.80 11.12 -7.96
N ALA A 106 -4.81 10.30 -7.63
CA ALA A 106 -4.61 8.92 -7.19
C ALA A 106 -4.38 7.92 -8.34
N GLY A 107 -4.79 8.27 -9.56
CA GLY A 107 -4.72 7.40 -10.74
C GLY A 107 -5.49 6.07 -10.54
N ASN A 108 -4.99 4.99 -11.12
CA ASN A 108 -5.61 3.66 -10.95
C ASN A 108 -5.38 3.06 -9.55
N GLY A 109 -4.54 3.70 -8.73
CA GLY A 109 -4.25 3.26 -7.37
C GLY A 109 -5.49 3.21 -6.48
N VAL A 110 -6.54 3.97 -6.83
CA VAL A 110 -7.86 3.89 -6.17
C VAL A 110 -8.47 2.48 -6.25
N PHE A 111 -8.18 1.73 -7.32
CA PHE A 111 -8.78 0.43 -7.60
C PHE A 111 -7.91 -0.76 -7.18
N SER A 112 -6.70 -0.54 -6.64
CA SER A 112 -5.88 -1.67 -6.19
C SER A 112 -6.51 -2.37 -4.97
N PHE A 113 -6.04 -3.56 -4.61
CA PHE A 113 -6.63 -4.33 -3.50
C PHE A 113 -6.12 -3.92 -2.11
N ASN A 114 -4.99 -3.19 -2.04
CA ASN A 114 -4.38 -2.82 -0.76
C ASN A 114 -5.10 -1.65 -0.09
N SER A 115 -5.36 -1.72 1.22
CA SER A 115 -5.93 -0.57 1.95
C SER A 115 -4.91 0.54 2.12
N SER A 116 -5.30 1.80 1.95
CA SER A 116 -4.46 2.97 2.26
C SER A 116 -5.30 4.13 2.80
N THR A 117 -4.67 5.03 3.54
CA THR A 117 -5.32 6.26 4.05
C THR A 117 -5.92 7.10 2.92
N GLY A 118 -5.24 7.14 1.75
CA GLY A 118 -5.72 7.83 0.56
C GLY A 118 -7.00 7.23 -0.02
N LYS A 119 -7.15 5.91 0.01
CA LYS A 119 -8.40 5.24 -0.43
C LYS A 119 -9.56 5.50 0.52
N THR A 120 -9.31 5.46 1.82
CA THR A 120 -10.32 5.81 2.82
C THR A 120 -10.78 7.25 2.61
N LEU A 121 -9.84 8.19 2.45
CA LEU A 121 -10.12 9.58 2.14
C LEU A 121 -10.96 9.72 0.85
N PHE A 122 -10.54 9.08 -0.24
CA PHE A 122 -11.26 9.11 -1.51
C PHE A 122 -12.67 8.52 -1.41
N GLY A 123 -12.84 7.41 -0.70
CA GLY A 123 -14.13 6.75 -0.48
C GLY A 123 -15.11 7.63 0.31
N VAL A 124 -14.65 8.24 1.41
CA VAL A 124 -15.47 9.20 2.18
C VAL A 124 -15.81 10.41 1.33
N MET A 125 -14.86 10.93 0.55
CA MET A 125 -15.08 12.08 -0.33
C MET A 125 -16.12 11.76 -1.42
N ALA A 126 -16.01 10.60 -2.07
CA ALA A 126 -16.97 10.13 -3.06
C ALA A 126 -18.38 10.02 -2.46
N PHE A 127 -18.50 9.45 -1.26
CA PHE A 127 -19.78 9.37 -0.56
C PHE A 127 -20.38 10.75 -0.26
N VAL A 128 -19.57 11.70 0.24
CA VAL A 128 -20.01 13.08 0.49
C VAL A 128 -20.51 13.73 -0.80
N VAL A 129 -19.76 13.64 -1.90
CA VAL A 129 -20.14 14.24 -3.19
C VAL A 129 -21.41 13.61 -3.75
N VAL A 130 -21.52 12.28 -3.77
CA VAL A 130 -22.73 11.57 -4.23
C VAL A 130 -23.93 11.95 -3.37
N SER A 131 -23.79 11.98 -2.04
CA SER A 131 -24.87 12.40 -1.14
C SER A 131 -25.31 13.85 -1.40
N GLY A 132 -24.38 14.76 -1.76
CA GLY A 132 -24.68 16.13 -2.14
C GLY A 132 -25.44 16.23 -3.47
N ILE A 133 -25.07 15.42 -4.47
CA ILE A 133 -25.75 15.35 -5.77
C ILE A 133 -27.18 14.81 -5.61
N VAL A 134 -27.33 13.67 -4.93
CA VAL A 134 -28.64 13.06 -4.64
C VAL A 134 -29.55 14.07 -3.94
N TRP A 135 -28.99 14.79 -2.98
CA TRP A 135 -29.74 15.80 -2.25
C TRP A 135 -30.13 17.00 -3.08
N ARG A 136 -29.25 17.50 -3.95
CA ARG A 136 -29.60 18.55 -4.92
C ARG A 136 -30.75 18.12 -5.81
N LEU A 137 -30.72 16.88 -6.30
CA LEU A 137 -31.81 16.31 -7.11
C LEU A 137 -33.12 16.22 -6.31
N ALA A 138 -33.06 15.83 -5.04
CA ALA A 138 -34.21 15.82 -4.15
C ALA A 138 -34.74 17.24 -3.90
N TYR A 139 -33.86 18.22 -3.64
CA TYR A 139 -34.24 19.61 -3.38
C TYR A 139 -34.87 20.31 -4.60
N VAL A 140 -34.53 19.88 -5.82
CA VAL A 140 -35.16 20.43 -7.03
C VAL A 140 -36.49 19.74 -7.37
N ARG A 141 -36.63 18.44 -7.06
CA ARG A 141 -37.82 17.64 -7.46
C ARG A 141 -38.93 17.61 -6.41
N VAL A 142 -38.57 17.52 -5.13
CA VAL A 142 -39.51 17.29 -4.03
C VAL A 142 -40.32 18.54 -3.70
N PRO A 143 -39.75 19.75 -3.59
CA PRO A 143 -40.52 20.93 -3.19
C PRO A 143 -41.64 21.35 -4.17
N PRO A 144 -41.48 21.27 -5.50
CA PRO A 144 -42.60 21.55 -6.41
C PRO A 144 -43.75 20.54 -6.28
N GLN A 145 -43.44 19.28 -5.91
CA GLN A 145 -44.44 18.23 -5.72
C GLN A 145 -45.12 18.37 -4.36
N ALA A 146 -44.35 18.57 -3.30
CA ALA A 146 -44.88 18.74 -1.95
C ALA A 146 -45.65 20.07 -1.81
N ALA A 147 -45.28 21.15 -2.52
CA ALA A 147 -46.02 22.42 -2.48
C ALA A 147 -47.47 22.27 -2.94
N LYS A 148 -47.76 21.30 -3.82
CA LYS A 148 -49.13 20.98 -4.24
C LYS A 148 -49.98 20.40 -3.11
N GLU A 149 -49.37 19.77 -2.11
CA GLU A 149 -50.06 19.12 -0.99
C GLU A 149 -49.98 19.89 0.34
N VAL A 150 -48.88 20.60 0.60
CA VAL A 150 -48.63 21.30 1.88
C VAL A 150 -48.59 22.83 1.74
N GLY A 151 -48.63 23.39 0.53
CA GLY A 151 -48.61 24.83 0.30
C GLY A 151 -47.29 25.47 0.77
N ASN A 152 -47.33 26.18 1.90
CA ASN A 152 -46.16 26.80 2.52
C ASN A 152 -45.38 25.75 3.36
N TYR A 153 -44.05 25.84 3.37
CA TYR A 153 -43.18 24.98 4.18
C TYR A 153 -42.94 25.49 5.60
N ASN A 154 -43.49 26.66 5.96
CA ASN A 154 -43.34 27.22 7.29
C ASN A 154 -44.17 26.44 8.32
N LYS A 155 -43.49 25.56 9.06
CA LYS A 155 -44.07 24.77 10.15
C LYS A 155 -44.66 25.66 11.24
N SER A 156 -43.99 26.76 11.62
CA SER A 156 -44.45 27.62 12.72
C SER A 156 -45.79 28.27 12.38
N ALA A 157 -45.95 28.78 11.16
CA ALA A 157 -47.20 29.40 10.74
C ALA A 157 -48.39 28.41 10.75
N THR A 158 -48.14 27.13 10.41
CA THR A 158 -49.17 26.07 10.48
C THR A 158 -49.44 25.64 11.92
N GLU A 159 -48.42 25.61 12.80
CA GLU A 159 -48.59 25.37 14.25
C GLU A 159 -49.42 26.48 14.91
N ASP A 160 -49.07 27.74 14.63
CA ASP A 160 -49.75 28.93 15.14
C ASP A 160 -51.21 28.95 14.70
N ARG A 161 -51.49 28.67 13.41
CA ARG A 161 -52.86 28.59 12.88
C ARG A 161 -53.67 27.46 13.53
N SER A 162 -53.05 26.30 13.75
CA SER A 162 -53.70 25.18 14.46
C SER A 162 -54.00 25.51 15.93
N ALA A 163 -53.14 26.30 16.59
CA ALA A 163 -53.35 26.77 17.95
C ALA A 163 -54.44 27.85 18.05
N GLU A 164 -54.49 28.75 17.06
CA GLU A 164 -55.55 29.75 16.92
C GLU A 164 -56.93 29.09 16.74
N LEU A 165 -57.04 28.12 15.82
CA LEU A 165 -58.28 27.36 15.60
C LEU A 165 -58.72 26.60 16.85
N LEU A 166 -57.78 26.05 17.65
CA LEU A 166 -58.12 25.42 18.92
C LEU A 166 -58.70 26.42 19.92
N THR A 167 -58.14 27.63 19.95
CA THR A 167 -58.61 28.72 20.82
C THR A 167 -60.02 29.17 20.41
N GLU A 168 -60.30 29.26 19.11
CA GLU A 168 -61.65 29.55 18.59
C GLU A 168 -62.64 28.44 18.96
N ILE A 169 -62.27 27.17 18.76
CA ILE A 169 -63.09 26.02 19.17
C ILE A 169 -63.46 26.10 20.66
N GLU A 170 -62.51 26.40 21.54
CA GLU A 170 -62.78 26.56 22.98
C GLU A 170 -63.68 27.76 23.29
N LYS A 171 -63.51 28.89 22.60
CA LYS A 171 -64.36 30.08 22.76
C LYS A 171 -65.82 29.79 22.38
N HIS A 172 -66.07 29.17 21.23
CA HIS A 172 -67.44 28.86 20.78
C HIS A 172 -68.11 27.75 21.64
N SER A 173 -67.29 26.91 22.28
CA SER A 173 -67.74 25.81 23.16
C SER A 173 -67.93 26.20 24.63
N ALA A 174 -67.58 27.44 25.02
CA ALA A 174 -67.65 27.89 26.41
C ALA A 174 -69.10 28.00 26.89
N GLY A 175 -69.40 27.43 28.07
CA GLY A 175 -70.74 27.48 28.69
C GLY A 175 -71.80 26.56 28.06
N ARG A 176 -71.40 25.66 27.13
CA ARG A 176 -72.31 24.71 26.48
C ARG A 176 -72.59 23.46 27.31
N SER A 177 -73.64 22.74 26.94
CA SER A 177 -74.08 21.51 27.59
C SER A 177 -72.98 20.43 27.68
N THR A 178 -73.14 19.49 28.63
CA THR A 178 -72.21 18.34 28.78
C THR A 178 -72.17 17.49 27.50
N GLY A 179 -73.33 17.26 26.87
CA GLY A 179 -73.42 16.54 25.59
C GLY A 179 -72.63 17.22 24.46
N PHE A 180 -72.66 18.56 24.39
CA PHE A 180 -71.84 19.32 23.44
C PHE A 180 -70.34 19.12 23.66
N ARG A 181 -69.91 19.15 24.94
CA ARG A 181 -68.50 18.97 25.31
C ARG A 181 -68.01 17.57 24.95
N ASP A 182 -68.81 16.54 25.19
CA ASP A 182 -68.49 15.15 24.86
C ASP A 182 -68.36 14.94 23.33
N LEU A 183 -69.28 15.51 22.55
CA LEU A 183 -69.21 15.52 21.08
C LEU A 183 -67.96 16.27 20.55
N LYS A 184 -67.65 17.44 21.12
CA LYS A 184 -66.44 18.21 20.77
C LYS A 184 -65.18 17.38 21.01
N VAL A 185 -65.07 16.72 22.17
CA VAL A 185 -63.92 15.87 22.52
C VAL A 185 -63.83 14.70 21.55
N ALA A 186 -64.93 13.99 21.27
CA ALA A 186 -64.95 12.91 20.29
C ALA A 186 -64.49 13.36 18.89
N LEU A 187 -64.92 14.54 18.44
CA LEU A 187 -64.49 15.15 17.19
C LEU A 187 -63.04 15.67 17.22
N LEU A 188 -62.49 16.08 18.37
CA LEU A 188 -61.08 16.46 18.48
C LEU A 188 -60.15 15.24 18.51
N GLU A 189 -60.58 14.14 19.12
CA GLU A 189 -59.81 12.90 19.30
C GLU A 189 -59.75 12.03 18.05
N GLY A 190 -60.49 12.36 16.99
CA GLY A 190 -60.41 11.57 15.77
C GLY A 190 -61.30 10.33 15.76
N ARG A 191 -62.23 10.16 16.72
CA ARG A 191 -63.20 9.06 16.64
C ARG A 191 -63.93 9.14 15.31
N GLU A 192 -63.89 8.07 14.54
CA GLU A 192 -64.81 7.82 13.44
C GLU A 192 -66.19 7.59 14.08
N VAL A 193 -66.86 8.68 14.41
CA VAL A 193 -68.28 8.63 14.75
C VAL A 193 -68.99 8.35 13.43
N ASN A 194 -69.64 7.18 13.31
CA ASN A 194 -70.38 6.84 12.09
C ASN A 194 -71.45 7.92 11.85
N GLU A 195 -71.74 8.27 10.58
CA GLU A 195 -72.78 9.26 10.23
C GLU A 195 -74.11 9.07 11.00
N PRO A 196 -74.63 7.84 11.21
CA PRO A 196 -75.84 7.62 12.01
C PRO A 196 -75.69 7.95 13.49
N GLU A 197 -74.51 7.73 14.07
CA GLU A 197 -74.20 8.00 15.48
C GLU A 197 -73.99 9.50 15.72
N LEU A 198 -73.40 10.19 14.74
CA LEU A 198 -73.26 11.64 14.71
C LEU A 198 -74.63 12.32 14.62
N GLU A 199 -75.53 11.82 13.75
CA GLU A 199 -76.90 12.32 13.60
C GLU A 199 -77.73 12.07 14.88
N ALA A 200 -77.58 10.91 15.52
CA ALA A 200 -78.26 10.58 16.78
C ALA A 200 -77.80 11.48 17.95
N LEU A 201 -76.50 11.73 18.07
CA LEU A 201 -75.93 12.63 19.06
C LEU A 201 -76.28 14.10 18.77
N ARG A 202 -76.37 14.49 17.50
CA ARG A 202 -76.83 15.81 17.07
C ARG A 202 -78.29 16.04 17.43
N HIS A 203 -79.15 15.02 17.32
CA HIS A 203 -80.55 15.09 17.78
C HIS A 203 -80.71 15.19 19.30
N ALA A 204 -79.70 14.81 20.09
CA ALA A 204 -79.70 14.93 21.54
C ALA A 204 -79.27 16.34 22.03
N LEU A 205 -78.81 17.21 21.15
CA LEU A 205 -78.45 18.59 21.48
C LEU A 205 -79.69 19.49 21.54
N PRO A 206 -79.74 20.47 22.47
CA PRO A 206 -80.73 21.53 22.45
C PRO A 206 -80.77 22.24 21.09
N THR A 207 -81.96 22.58 20.58
CA THR A 207 -82.14 23.21 19.26
C THR A 207 -81.37 24.53 19.10
N GLU A 208 -81.09 25.21 20.21
CA GLU A 208 -80.29 26.44 20.29
C GLU A 208 -78.76 26.21 20.20
N GLU A 209 -78.28 24.98 20.42
CA GLU A 209 -76.85 24.63 20.33
C GLU A 209 -76.45 24.02 18.98
N LEU A 210 -77.41 23.58 18.16
CA LEU A 210 -77.17 22.92 16.86
C LEU A 210 -76.36 23.78 15.88
N GLY A 211 -76.71 25.06 15.72
CA GLY A 211 -76.00 25.95 14.78
C GLY A 211 -74.55 26.25 15.21
N VAL A 212 -74.33 26.38 16.52
CA VAL A 212 -72.99 26.58 17.10
C VAL A 212 -72.15 25.30 16.97
N PHE A 213 -72.79 24.14 17.09
CA PHE A 213 -72.12 22.86 16.91
C PHE A 213 -71.61 22.68 15.47
N ASP A 214 -72.40 23.05 14.47
CA ASP A 214 -71.98 22.96 13.06
C ASP A 214 -70.76 23.85 12.75
N GLU A 215 -70.70 25.04 13.38
CA GLU A 215 -69.56 25.95 13.30
C GLU A 215 -68.31 25.37 13.98
N VAL A 216 -68.45 24.85 15.20
CA VAL A 216 -67.36 24.15 15.92
C VAL A 216 -66.88 22.92 15.15
N ALA A 217 -67.79 22.13 14.59
CA ALA A 217 -67.44 20.99 13.74
C ALA A 217 -66.68 21.41 12.47
N SER A 218 -67.01 22.58 11.90
CA SER A 218 -66.26 23.17 10.79
C SER A 218 -64.84 23.58 11.19
N LEU A 219 -64.69 24.28 12.31
CA LEU A 219 -63.38 24.67 12.85
C LEU A 219 -62.51 23.45 13.19
N ILE A 220 -63.11 22.38 13.74
CA ILE A 220 -62.41 21.11 14.01
C ILE A 220 -61.94 20.46 12.70
N ARG A 221 -62.75 20.46 11.63
CA ARG A 221 -62.35 19.96 10.31
C ARG A 221 -61.18 20.78 9.73
N GLU A 222 -61.21 22.11 9.88
CA GLU A 222 -60.11 22.98 9.44
C GLU A 222 -58.81 22.72 10.22
N ARG A 223 -58.91 22.59 11.55
CA ARG A 223 -57.76 22.24 12.41
C ARG A 223 -57.17 20.88 12.05
N ARG A 224 -57.99 19.87 11.78
CA ARG A 224 -57.52 18.54 11.33
C ARG A 224 -56.77 18.64 10.00
N LYS A 225 -57.21 19.50 9.06
CA LYS A 225 -56.47 19.75 7.80
C LYS A 225 -55.10 20.37 8.05
N GLU A 226 -55.00 21.38 8.92
CA GLU A 226 -53.71 21.99 9.26
C GLU A 226 -52.79 21.02 10.03
N LEU A 227 -53.32 20.16 10.91
CA LEU A 227 -52.53 19.10 11.58
C LEU A 227 -52.03 18.02 10.60
N ALA A 228 -52.85 17.62 9.62
CA ALA A 228 -52.43 16.68 8.58
C ALA A 228 -51.33 17.28 7.69
N LYS A 229 -51.43 18.58 7.39
CA LYS A 229 -50.41 19.36 6.68
C LYS A 229 -49.12 19.46 7.50
N LEU A 230 -49.23 19.69 8.80
CA LEU A 230 -48.09 19.72 9.74
C LEU A 230 -47.34 18.38 9.77
N ALA A 231 -48.06 17.26 9.84
CA ALA A 231 -47.48 15.92 9.83
C ALA A 231 -46.75 15.59 8.51
N LYS A 232 -47.20 16.17 7.40
CA LYS A 232 -46.47 16.09 6.11
C LYS A 232 -45.24 17.01 6.10
N GLN A 233 -45.37 18.25 6.57
CA GLN A 233 -44.26 19.21 6.68
C GLN A 233 -43.13 18.70 7.60
N SER A 234 -43.45 18.04 8.72
CA SER A 234 -42.46 17.48 9.63
C SER A 234 -41.62 16.40 8.95
N LYS A 235 -42.24 15.44 8.25
CA LYS A 235 -41.52 14.39 7.51
C LYS A 235 -40.50 14.96 6.51
N PHE A 236 -40.82 16.05 5.82
CA PHE A 236 -39.87 16.71 4.92
C PHE A 236 -38.74 17.40 5.69
N THR A 237 -39.08 18.10 6.76
CA THR A 237 -38.12 18.81 7.61
C THR A 237 -37.14 17.84 8.28
N ASP A 238 -37.63 16.73 8.82
CA ASP A 238 -36.84 15.71 9.51
C ASP A 238 -35.84 15.06 8.54
N ARG A 239 -36.27 14.76 7.31
CA ARG A 239 -35.37 14.26 6.26
C ARG A 239 -34.29 15.29 5.90
N LEU A 240 -34.64 16.58 5.82
CA LEU A 240 -33.67 17.65 5.55
C LEU A 240 -32.67 17.82 6.69
N GLN A 241 -33.12 17.71 7.94
CA GLN A 241 -32.26 17.78 9.11
C GLN A 241 -31.35 16.56 9.22
N LEU A 242 -31.85 15.35 8.94
CA LEU A 242 -31.07 14.11 8.94
C LEU A 242 -29.95 14.15 7.89
N TRP A 243 -30.25 14.60 6.67
CA TRP A 243 -29.23 14.77 5.64
C TRP A 243 -28.16 15.77 6.10
N ARG A 244 -28.56 16.91 6.67
CA ARG A 244 -27.60 17.89 7.19
C ARG A 244 -26.74 17.32 8.32
N ALA A 245 -27.35 16.54 9.22
CA ALA A 245 -26.69 15.92 10.36
C ALA A 245 -25.71 14.82 9.96
N THR A 246 -25.85 14.23 8.77
CA THR A 246 -24.91 13.21 8.26
C THR A 246 -23.88 13.80 7.30
N HIS A 247 -24.30 14.66 6.37
CA HIS A 247 -23.44 15.23 5.32
C HIS A 247 -22.38 16.19 5.89
N VAL A 248 -22.74 17.06 6.85
CA VAL A 248 -21.81 18.06 7.39
C VAL A 248 -20.68 17.42 8.22
N PRO A 249 -20.95 16.49 9.16
CA PRO A 249 -19.87 15.81 9.89
C PRO A 249 -18.93 15.03 8.98
N LEU A 250 -19.44 14.36 7.93
CA LEU A 250 -18.58 13.68 6.96
C LEU A 250 -17.64 14.66 6.22
N GLY A 251 -18.14 15.84 5.87
CA GLY A 251 -17.30 16.92 5.34
C GLY A 251 -16.21 17.39 6.33
N LEU A 252 -16.51 17.41 7.63
CA LEU A 252 -15.52 17.74 8.67
C LEU A 252 -14.49 16.62 8.89
N ILE A 253 -14.91 15.34 8.79
CA ILE A 253 -14.00 14.19 8.84
C ILE A 253 -12.96 14.29 7.72
N LEU A 254 -13.34 14.74 6.52
CA LEU A 254 -12.40 14.96 5.42
C LEU A 254 -11.31 15.99 5.77
N VAL A 255 -11.61 17.02 6.57
CA VAL A 255 -10.62 18.01 7.04
C VAL A 255 -9.51 17.36 7.88
N VAL A 256 -9.83 16.28 8.60
CA VAL A 256 -8.85 15.49 9.39
C VAL A 256 -8.16 14.44 8.54
N LEU A 257 -8.90 13.77 7.65
CA LEU A 257 -8.34 12.72 6.79
C LEU A 257 -7.34 13.25 5.76
N ILE A 258 -7.48 14.49 5.28
CA ILE A 258 -6.53 15.08 4.32
C ILE A 258 -5.11 15.20 4.93
N PRO A 259 -4.89 15.86 6.08
CA PRO A 259 -3.59 15.86 6.75
C PRO A 259 -3.07 14.45 7.07
N LEU A 260 -3.93 13.54 7.54
CA LEU A 260 -3.53 12.15 7.83
C LEU A 260 -3.05 11.43 6.57
N HIS A 261 -3.72 11.63 5.43
CA HIS A 261 -3.29 11.09 4.15
C HIS A 261 -1.94 11.65 3.73
N VAL A 262 -1.72 12.96 3.84
CA VAL A 262 -0.43 13.60 3.50
C VAL A 262 0.69 13.09 4.41
N CYS A 263 0.46 13.01 5.72
CA CYS A 263 1.44 12.48 6.67
C CYS A 263 1.82 11.03 6.35
N GLY A 264 0.84 10.18 6.03
CA GLY A 264 1.08 8.80 5.65
C GLY A 264 1.78 8.68 4.30
N ALA A 265 1.34 9.42 3.28
CA ALA A 265 1.91 9.37 1.94
C ALA A 265 3.37 9.89 1.86
N CYS A 266 3.76 10.77 2.78
CA CYS A 266 5.13 11.27 2.88
C CYS A 266 6.03 10.44 3.82
N ASP A 267 5.52 9.33 4.37
CA ASP A 267 6.20 8.51 5.37
C ASP A 267 6.71 9.34 6.57
N MET A 268 5.98 10.39 6.95
CA MET A 268 6.41 11.33 8.01
C MET A 268 6.62 10.64 9.36
N PRO A 269 5.74 9.72 9.81
CA PRO A 269 5.98 9.00 11.06
C PRO A 269 7.29 8.21 11.03
N ALA A 270 7.57 7.55 9.90
CA ALA A 270 8.78 6.77 9.66
C ALA A 270 10.08 7.61 9.70
N LYS A 271 10.00 8.87 9.26
CA LYS A 271 11.16 9.80 9.20
C LYS A 271 11.42 10.57 10.49
N VAL A 272 10.38 10.79 11.30
CA VAL A 272 10.44 11.69 12.46
C VAL A 272 10.39 10.95 13.79
N LEU A 273 9.69 9.82 13.84
CA LEU A 273 9.59 9.04 15.07
C LEU A 273 10.77 8.07 15.19
N PRO A 274 11.22 7.79 16.43
CA PRO A 274 12.16 6.71 16.67
C PRO A 274 11.61 5.39 16.11
N VAL A 275 12.51 4.54 15.63
CA VAL A 275 12.20 3.16 15.28
C VAL A 275 11.45 2.48 16.42
N GLY A 276 10.34 1.79 16.09
CA GLY A 276 9.52 1.08 17.08
C GLY A 276 8.57 1.97 17.90
N ALA A 277 8.48 3.28 17.61
CA ALA A 277 7.55 4.17 18.31
C ALA A 277 6.06 3.94 17.95
N LEU A 278 5.76 3.25 16.86
CA LEU A 278 4.41 2.94 16.42
C LEU A 278 4.22 1.41 16.24
N PRO A 279 3.19 0.80 16.87
CA PRO A 279 2.81 -0.59 16.64
C PRO A 279 2.47 -0.84 15.17
N ASN A 280 3.04 -1.87 14.55
CA ASN A 280 2.75 -2.27 13.16
C ASN A 280 2.99 -1.17 12.10
N ALA A 281 3.56 -0.03 12.48
CA ALA A 281 4.18 0.85 11.51
C ALA A 281 5.47 0.17 11.10
N THR A 282 5.64 -0.02 9.80
CA THR A 282 6.90 -0.43 9.18
C THR A 282 8.06 0.21 9.94
N LEU A 283 9.06 -0.60 10.27
CA LEU A 283 10.18 -0.24 11.14
C LEU A 283 11.01 0.91 10.55
N GLY A 284 10.49 2.12 10.67
CA GLY A 284 10.87 3.29 9.88
C GLY A 284 10.38 3.26 8.41
N GLY A 285 9.58 2.31 7.92
CA GLY A 285 9.38 2.15 6.47
C GLY A 285 10.34 1.16 5.82
N LEU A 286 10.95 0.27 6.61
CA LEU A 286 11.58 -0.94 6.12
C LEU A 286 10.52 -2.06 6.10
N HIS A 287 10.47 -2.81 5.01
CA HIS A 287 9.39 -3.76 4.71
C HIS A 287 9.87 -5.20 4.72
N SER A 288 8.98 -6.12 5.12
CA SER A 288 9.26 -7.55 5.09
C SER A 288 9.40 -8.09 3.68
N ALA A 289 10.08 -9.22 3.55
CA ALA A 289 10.12 -9.94 2.28
C ALA A 289 8.71 -10.42 1.85
N ASP A 290 7.79 -10.59 2.79
CA ASP A 290 6.40 -10.98 2.54
C ASP A 290 5.58 -9.87 1.88
N ASP A 291 5.79 -8.61 2.28
CA ASP A 291 5.24 -7.45 1.57
C ASP A 291 5.71 -7.45 0.11
N CYS A 292 6.99 -7.75 -0.09
CA CYS A 292 7.61 -7.81 -1.41
C CYS A 292 7.07 -8.99 -2.25
N ALA A 293 6.75 -10.12 -1.62
CA ALA A 293 6.30 -11.36 -2.28
C ALA A 293 4.98 -11.19 -3.06
N GLN A 294 4.15 -10.24 -2.64
CA GLN A 294 2.87 -9.93 -3.31
C GLN A 294 3.08 -9.58 -4.80
N CYS A 295 4.16 -8.86 -5.12
CA CYS A 295 4.51 -8.46 -6.49
C CYS A 295 5.72 -9.23 -7.04
N HIS A 296 6.75 -9.46 -6.22
CA HIS A 296 8.06 -9.99 -6.60
C HIS A 296 8.23 -11.49 -6.31
N LYS A 297 7.16 -12.27 -6.52
CA LYS A 297 7.06 -13.70 -6.17
C LYS A 297 8.32 -14.52 -6.46
N GLU A 298 8.86 -14.40 -7.67
CA GLU A 298 9.96 -15.28 -8.11
C GLU A 298 11.31 -14.85 -7.53
N ILE A 299 11.54 -13.55 -7.35
CA ILE A 299 12.73 -13.01 -6.67
C ILE A 299 12.69 -13.40 -5.19
N VAL A 300 11.56 -13.22 -4.51
CA VAL A 300 11.41 -13.59 -3.10
C VAL A 300 11.56 -15.09 -2.92
N LYS A 301 11.02 -15.91 -3.82
CA LYS A 301 11.23 -17.37 -3.79
C LYS A 301 12.71 -17.75 -3.91
N GLN A 302 13.48 -17.08 -4.76
CA GLN A 302 14.92 -17.29 -4.87
C GLN A 302 15.63 -16.86 -3.58
N TRP A 303 15.34 -15.66 -3.07
CA TRP A 303 15.96 -15.15 -1.84
C TRP A 303 15.65 -16.01 -0.62
N ARG A 304 14.39 -16.47 -0.44
CA ARG A 304 13.96 -17.27 0.71
C ARG A 304 14.76 -18.57 0.90
N HIS A 305 15.35 -19.12 -0.16
CA HIS A 305 16.19 -20.32 -0.09
C HIS A 305 17.70 -20.01 -0.18
N SER A 306 18.07 -18.74 -0.10
CA SER A 306 19.46 -18.30 -0.09
C SER A 306 20.00 -18.24 1.34
N MET A 307 21.32 -18.28 1.49
CA MET A 307 21.94 -18.07 2.80
C MET A 307 21.78 -16.64 3.33
N HIS A 308 21.40 -15.66 2.50
CA HIS A 308 21.03 -14.32 2.95
C HIS A 308 19.75 -14.32 3.80
N ALA A 309 18.71 -15.07 3.38
CA ALA A 309 17.48 -15.22 4.18
C ALA A 309 17.71 -16.05 5.45
N HIS A 310 18.67 -16.97 5.42
CA HIS A 310 19.03 -17.82 6.56
C HIS A 310 20.22 -17.29 7.37
N ALA A 311 20.64 -16.06 7.11
CA ALA A 311 21.86 -15.51 7.70
C ALA A 311 21.77 -15.41 9.22
N MET A 312 20.58 -15.22 9.80
CA MET A 312 20.38 -15.20 11.26
C MET A 312 19.84 -16.51 11.85
N THR A 313 19.29 -17.39 11.01
CA THR A 313 18.54 -18.57 11.46
C THR A 313 19.28 -19.88 11.25
N SER A 314 20.40 -19.86 10.52
CA SER A 314 21.28 -21.02 10.39
C SER A 314 21.76 -21.50 11.76
N PRO A 315 21.63 -22.80 12.10
CA PRO A 315 22.06 -23.34 13.39
C PRO A 315 23.53 -23.05 13.73
N VAL A 316 24.42 -23.08 12.74
CA VAL A 316 25.84 -22.74 12.91
C VAL A 316 26.00 -21.27 13.32
N MET A 317 25.29 -20.36 12.64
CA MET A 317 25.34 -18.95 12.99
C MET A 317 24.77 -18.69 14.39
N VAL A 318 23.60 -19.24 14.72
CA VAL A 318 22.97 -19.03 16.03
C VAL A 318 23.89 -19.48 17.16
N VAL A 319 24.42 -20.70 17.06
CA VAL A 319 25.32 -21.26 18.09
C VAL A 319 26.60 -20.44 18.19
N GLN A 320 27.27 -20.17 17.05
CA GLN A 320 28.54 -19.46 17.05
C GLN A 320 28.38 -18.03 17.56
N ASN A 321 27.37 -17.30 17.09
CA ASN A 321 27.08 -15.93 17.53
C ASN A 321 26.85 -15.87 19.04
N ASN A 322 25.98 -16.72 19.56
CA ASN A 322 25.62 -16.67 20.98
C ASN A 322 26.79 -17.10 21.86
N GLN A 323 27.57 -18.09 21.43
CA GLN A 323 28.75 -18.54 22.16
C GLN A 323 29.84 -17.45 22.15
N VAL A 324 30.08 -16.80 21.01
CA VAL A 324 31.02 -15.68 20.90
C VAL A 324 30.55 -14.49 21.71
N ALA A 325 29.26 -14.14 21.64
CA ALA A 325 28.68 -13.05 22.43
C ALA A 325 28.82 -13.29 23.94
N ALA A 326 28.51 -14.50 24.40
CA ALA A 326 28.52 -14.83 25.82
C ALA A 326 29.93 -15.03 26.40
N LEU A 327 30.86 -15.61 25.63
CA LEU A 327 32.18 -16.02 26.12
C LEU A 327 33.32 -15.10 25.71
N ILE A 328 33.23 -14.43 24.56
CA ILE A 328 34.32 -13.65 23.98
C ILE A 328 34.00 -12.15 24.02
N LEU A 329 32.79 -11.75 23.59
CA LEU A 329 32.44 -10.34 23.40
C LEU A 329 31.74 -9.69 24.59
N LYS A 330 31.38 -10.46 25.63
CA LYS A 330 30.63 -9.99 26.81
C LYS A 330 31.20 -8.69 27.39
N ASP A 331 32.52 -8.68 27.59
CA ASP A 331 33.28 -7.57 28.19
C ASP A 331 34.25 -6.92 27.18
N ALA A 332 34.02 -7.11 25.88
CA ALA A 332 34.95 -6.62 24.86
C ALA A 332 35.08 -5.08 24.91
N PRO A 333 36.33 -4.55 24.93
CA PRO A 333 36.61 -3.12 24.93
C PRO A 333 36.50 -2.52 23.52
N SER A 334 36.66 -1.20 23.43
CA SER A 334 36.46 -0.35 22.25
C SER A 334 37.26 -0.76 20.98
N PRO A 335 36.70 -0.54 19.75
CA PRO A 335 35.29 -0.20 19.49
C PRO A 335 34.35 -1.29 20.06
N ASP A 336 33.03 -1.12 20.15
CA ASP A 336 32.18 -2.23 20.66
C ASP A 336 32.00 -3.29 19.55
N PRO A 337 32.60 -4.51 19.65
CA PRO A 337 32.47 -5.53 18.62
C PRO A 337 31.21 -6.37 18.78
N LYS A 338 30.40 -6.19 19.83
CA LYS A 338 29.34 -7.14 20.21
C LYS A 338 28.38 -7.44 19.08
N LYS A 339 28.12 -6.45 18.22
CA LYS A 339 27.20 -6.59 17.08
C LYS A 339 27.84 -6.95 15.76
N ILE A 340 29.16 -7.20 15.71
CA ILE A 340 29.88 -7.41 14.45
C ILE A 340 29.25 -8.52 13.59
N CYS A 341 28.80 -9.62 14.21
CA CYS A 341 28.17 -10.72 13.50
C CYS A 341 26.76 -10.35 13.01
N VAL A 342 25.90 -9.84 13.90
CA VAL A 342 24.51 -9.52 13.57
C VAL A 342 24.36 -8.30 12.65
N ASN A 343 25.34 -7.40 12.59
CA ASN A 343 25.31 -6.26 11.66
C ASN A 343 25.44 -6.72 10.19
N CYS A 344 26.26 -7.74 9.90
CA CYS A 344 26.35 -8.31 8.56
C CYS A 344 25.24 -9.33 8.27
N HIS A 345 24.87 -10.14 9.27
CA HIS A 345 23.91 -11.23 9.09
C HIS A 345 22.45 -10.80 9.15
N GLY A 346 22.15 -9.74 9.90
CA GLY A 346 20.82 -9.19 10.12
C GLY A 346 20.81 -7.67 10.14
N PRO A 347 21.36 -6.99 9.11
CA PRO A 347 21.61 -5.55 9.13
C PRO A 347 20.38 -4.71 9.51
N VAL A 348 19.21 -5.11 9.01
CA VAL A 348 17.95 -4.45 9.36
C VAL A 348 17.60 -4.76 10.81
N GLY A 349 17.46 -6.03 11.19
CA GLY A 349 17.14 -6.43 12.56
C GLY A 349 18.06 -5.80 13.62
N SER A 350 19.37 -5.86 13.41
CA SER A 350 20.39 -5.34 14.33
C SER A 350 20.33 -3.81 14.50
N ASN A 351 19.88 -3.08 13.48
CA ASN A 351 19.68 -1.62 13.58
C ASN A 351 18.43 -1.27 14.40
N LEU A 352 17.47 -2.18 14.49
CA LEU A 352 16.17 -1.90 15.10
C LEU A 352 16.13 -2.21 16.60
N ASN A 353 17.18 -2.83 17.14
CA ASN A 353 17.24 -3.22 18.54
C ASN A 353 18.68 -3.26 19.05
N SER A 354 18.90 -3.46 20.34
CA SER A 354 20.24 -3.59 20.96
C SER A 354 20.67 -5.03 21.23
N GLN A 355 19.85 -6.02 20.90
CA GLN A 355 20.16 -7.44 21.11
C GLN A 355 21.32 -7.88 20.23
N VAL A 356 22.03 -8.86 20.75
CA VAL A 356 23.20 -9.49 20.12
C VAL A 356 22.94 -10.99 19.97
N GLU A 357 22.35 -11.60 20.99
CA GLU A 357 22.01 -13.02 21.00
C GLU A 357 20.81 -13.31 20.08
N LEU A 358 20.89 -14.42 19.36
CA LEU A 358 19.89 -14.92 18.43
C LEU A 358 19.07 -16.07 19.05
N PRO A 359 17.80 -16.25 18.65
CA PRO A 359 17.03 -15.34 17.82
C PRO A 359 16.68 -14.05 18.57
N PHE A 360 16.54 -12.96 17.84
CA PHE A 360 16.02 -11.72 18.41
C PHE A 360 14.58 -11.95 18.88
N SER A 361 14.25 -11.51 20.10
CA SER A 361 12.95 -11.77 20.73
C SER A 361 12.48 -10.62 21.63
N GLY A 362 11.21 -10.64 22.04
CA GLY A 362 10.68 -9.67 23.01
C GLY A 362 10.34 -8.30 22.44
N PHE A 363 10.01 -8.21 21.14
CA PHE A 363 9.58 -6.97 20.50
C PHE A 363 8.08 -6.75 20.67
N PRO A 364 7.65 -5.70 21.40
CA PRO A 364 6.23 -5.46 21.63
C PRO A 364 5.47 -4.99 20.39
N LEU A 365 6.16 -4.62 19.29
CA LEU A 365 5.60 -3.76 18.23
C LEU A 365 6.05 -4.12 16.80
N GLY A 366 6.83 -5.20 16.61
CA GLY A 366 7.29 -5.68 15.31
C GLY A 366 7.13 -7.20 15.20
N ASP A 367 6.87 -7.70 14.00
CA ASP A 367 6.83 -9.14 13.74
C ASP A 367 8.23 -9.72 14.06
N SER A 368 8.31 -10.64 15.03
CA SER A 368 9.56 -11.30 15.39
C SER A 368 10.21 -11.96 14.19
N ASP A 369 9.40 -12.35 13.22
CA ASP A 369 9.85 -13.00 12.00
C ASP A 369 10.62 -12.01 11.13
N TYR A 370 10.17 -10.76 11.04
CA TYR A 370 10.84 -9.73 10.24
C TYR A 370 12.23 -9.34 10.77
N VAL A 371 12.36 -9.11 12.08
CA VAL A 371 13.66 -8.73 12.67
C VAL A 371 14.69 -9.85 12.58
N ASN A 372 14.27 -11.09 12.27
CA ASN A 372 15.11 -12.25 12.06
C ASN A 372 15.19 -12.71 10.58
N GLU A 373 14.70 -11.92 9.61
CA GLU A 373 14.74 -12.25 8.16
C GLU A 373 16.15 -12.30 7.55
N GLY A 374 17.19 -11.98 8.33
CA GLY A 374 18.56 -11.95 7.86
C GLY A 374 18.84 -10.74 6.96
N VAL A 375 19.55 -10.97 5.85
CA VAL A 375 19.84 -9.93 4.85
C VAL A 375 18.65 -9.81 3.90
N THR A 376 17.60 -9.12 4.36
CA THR A 376 16.33 -8.92 3.64
C THR A 376 16.42 -7.93 2.47
N CYS A 377 15.34 -7.77 1.70
CA CYS A 377 15.27 -6.91 0.50
C CYS A 377 15.69 -5.46 0.82
N SER A 378 15.21 -4.90 1.93
CA SER A 378 15.51 -3.53 2.37
C SER A 378 16.98 -3.33 2.72
N ALA A 379 17.71 -4.38 3.12
CA ALA A 379 19.13 -4.27 3.43
C ALA A 379 19.96 -3.84 2.21
N CYS A 380 19.53 -4.23 1.00
CA CYS A 380 20.20 -3.89 -0.24
C CYS A 380 19.47 -2.78 -1.02
N HIS A 381 18.15 -2.90 -1.14
CA HIS A 381 17.36 -2.00 -1.98
C HIS A 381 16.83 -0.77 -1.26
N GLN A 382 17.05 -0.62 0.05
CA GLN A 382 16.77 0.62 0.77
C GLN A 382 18.03 1.16 1.44
N TRP A 383 19.20 0.92 0.85
CA TRP A 383 20.48 1.42 1.36
C TRP A 383 21.11 2.41 0.37
N ASN A 384 21.41 3.60 0.86
CA ASN A 384 22.12 4.67 0.14
C ASN A 384 23.11 5.33 1.10
N GLY A 385 24.20 4.61 1.36
CA GLY A 385 25.36 5.09 2.11
C GLY A 385 26.62 5.04 1.25
N THR A 386 27.74 5.48 1.83
CA THR A 386 29.05 5.33 1.22
C THR A 386 29.58 3.91 1.51
N PRO A 387 29.88 3.11 0.49
CA PRO A 387 30.46 1.79 0.70
C PRO A 387 31.84 1.87 1.36
N VAL A 388 32.05 1.05 2.38
CA VAL A 388 33.34 0.89 3.07
C VAL A 388 33.64 -0.59 3.14
N THR A 389 34.85 -1.01 2.80
CA THR A 389 35.26 -2.42 2.94
C THR A 389 35.12 -2.85 4.40
N GLY A 390 34.36 -3.92 4.64
CA GLY A 390 34.03 -4.39 5.99
C GLY A 390 33.14 -3.45 6.81
N GLY A 391 32.61 -2.39 6.19
CA GLY A 391 31.78 -1.39 6.87
C GLY A 391 30.50 -1.98 7.44
N GLY A 392 29.97 -3.06 6.87
CA GLY A 392 28.75 -3.73 7.30
C GLY A 392 28.82 -4.30 8.72
N GLY A 393 30.02 -4.57 9.25
CA GLY A 393 30.21 -4.95 10.65
C GLY A 393 30.06 -3.78 11.63
N LEU A 394 30.11 -2.54 11.15
CA LEU A 394 30.11 -1.33 11.94
C LEU A 394 28.69 -0.76 12.07
N ALA A 395 28.35 -0.25 13.26
CA ALA A 395 27.04 0.36 13.51
C ALA A 395 26.72 1.51 12.53
N GLN A 396 27.74 2.24 12.07
CA GLN A 396 27.60 3.36 11.13
C GLN A 396 27.08 2.96 9.74
N TRP A 397 27.23 1.70 9.32
CA TRP A 397 26.70 1.25 8.03
C TRP A 397 25.18 1.38 7.99
N ALA A 398 24.52 1.21 9.13
CA ALA A 398 23.08 1.36 9.27
C ALA A 398 22.60 2.79 8.94
N ASN A 399 23.47 3.81 9.03
CA ASN A 399 23.14 5.19 8.62
C ASN A 399 22.85 5.31 7.11
N GLY A 400 23.32 4.33 6.33
CA GLY A 400 23.00 4.21 4.91
C GLY A 400 21.60 3.70 4.64
N LEU A 401 20.95 2.99 5.58
CA LEU A 401 19.56 2.56 5.43
C LEU A 401 18.66 3.81 5.33
N LYS A 402 17.78 3.82 4.32
CA LYS A 402 16.81 4.88 4.02
C LYS A 402 15.41 4.33 4.23
N PRO A 403 14.85 4.51 5.43
CA PRO A 403 13.52 4.06 5.74
C PRO A 403 12.47 4.83 4.91
N GLY A 404 11.41 4.15 4.46
CA GLY A 404 10.32 4.72 3.67
C GLY A 404 10.00 3.90 2.41
N SER A 405 9.13 4.43 1.56
CA SER A 405 8.62 3.75 0.36
C SER A 405 9.48 3.92 -0.90
N THR A 406 10.78 4.21 -0.79
CA THR A 406 11.69 4.38 -1.94
C THR A 406 12.71 3.27 -1.99
N PHE A 407 12.74 2.53 -3.12
CA PHE A 407 13.68 1.44 -3.35
C PHE A 407 14.67 1.81 -4.45
N PHE A 408 15.92 1.43 -4.25
CA PHE A 408 17.04 1.74 -5.12
C PHE A 408 17.39 0.57 -6.03
N GLY A 409 17.73 0.85 -7.28
CA GLY A 409 18.14 -0.16 -8.25
C GLY A 409 18.90 0.43 -9.44
N PRO A 410 19.32 -0.39 -10.41
CA PRO A 410 20.21 0.04 -11.49
C PRO A 410 19.51 0.74 -12.67
N ARG A 411 18.23 1.11 -12.56
CA ARG A 411 17.39 1.46 -13.72
C ARG A 411 16.84 2.88 -13.64
N ASP A 412 17.20 3.71 -14.61
CA ASP A 412 16.71 5.08 -14.75
C ASP A 412 15.21 5.16 -15.08
N ASP A 413 14.69 4.14 -15.75
CA ASP A 413 13.29 4.05 -16.18
C ASP A 413 12.46 3.12 -15.28
N ALA A 414 12.75 3.08 -13.98
CA ALA A 414 12.00 2.26 -13.03
C ALA A 414 10.51 2.64 -13.00
N VAL A 415 9.63 1.64 -12.89
CA VAL A 415 8.17 1.85 -12.85
C VAL A 415 7.70 1.58 -11.42
N GLY A 416 7.34 2.64 -10.71
CA GLY A 416 6.82 2.57 -9.34
C GLY A 416 5.35 2.13 -9.27
N ASN A 417 4.85 2.06 -8.04
CA ASN A 417 3.44 1.86 -7.74
C ASN A 417 3.03 2.53 -6.42
N ALA A 418 1.78 2.29 -6.01
CA ALA A 418 1.23 2.83 -4.77
C ALA A 418 1.87 2.26 -3.48
N PHE A 419 2.63 1.17 -3.57
CA PHE A 419 3.35 0.58 -2.44
C PHE A 419 4.76 1.19 -2.33
N HIS A 420 5.52 1.23 -3.43
CA HIS A 420 6.84 1.83 -3.43
C HIS A 420 7.18 2.58 -4.73
N SER A 421 7.97 3.64 -4.58
CA SER A 421 8.72 4.29 -5.65
C SER A 421 10.04 3.56 -5.90
N SER A 422 10.63 3.80 -7.07
CA SER A 422 11.93 3.24 -7.44
C SER A 422 12.82 4.29 -8.06
N GLU A 423 14.07 4.34 -7.62
CA GLU A 423 15.05 5.34 -8.05
C GLU A 423 16.39 4.68 -8.38
N LYS A 424 17.08 5.21 -9.39
CA LYS A 424 18.48 4.85 -9.62
C LYS A 424 19.38 5.79 -8.84
N ILE A 425 20.33 5.21 -8.11
CA ILE A 425 21.38 5.95 -7.40
C ILE A 425 22.76 5.51 -7.90
N PRO A 426 23.81 6.35 -7.74
CA PRO A 426 25.16 6.03 -8.22
C PRO A 426 25.73 4.70 -7.74
N LEU A 427 25.32 4.24 -6.54
CA LEU A 427 25.72 2.93 -6.02
C LEU A 427 25.40 1.78 -6.99
N PHE A 428 24.27 1.83 -7.68
CA PHE A 428 23.84 0.76 -8.58
C PHE A 428 24.45 0.84 -9.99
N ASP A 429 25.30 1.84 -10.27
CA ASP A 429 26.20 1.80 -11.43
C ASP A 429 27.35 0.80 -11.21
N ASN A 430 27.74 0.56 -9.95
CA ASN A 430 28.70 -0.46 -9.54
C ASN A 430 28.19 -1.21 -8.29
N PRO A 431 27.17 -2.08 -8.46
CA PRO A 431 26.50 -2.73 -7.32
C PRO A 431 27.40 -3.69 -6.54
N ASP A 432 28.54 -4.11 -7.09
CA ASP A 432 29.54 -4.92 -6.38
C ASP A 432 30.07 -4.20 -5.13
N GLN A 433 30.08 -2.85 -5.16
CA GLN A 433 30.44 -2.04 -3.99
C GLN A 433 29.49 -2.24 -2.80
N LEU A 434 28.26 -2.73 -3.00
CA LEU A 434 27.40 -3.07 -1.86
C LEU A 434 27.93 -4.31 -1.13
N CYS A 435 28.43 -5.31 -1.87
CA CYS A 435 28.92 -6.59 -1.34
C CYS A 435 30.14 -6.41 -0.42
N ARG A 436 31.02 -5.43 -0.71
CA ARG A 436 32.25 -5.18 0.07
C ARG A 436 32.01 -4.87 1.54
N ASN A 437 30.81 -4.37 1.87
CA ASN A 437 30.48 -4.01 3.25
C ASN A 437 30.43 -5.25 4.14
N CYS A 438 29.95 -6.40 3.62
CA CYS A 438 29.76 -7.63 4.39
C CYS A 438 30.71 -8.76 3.98
N HIS A 439 31.18 -8.78 2.73
CA HIS A 439 32.06 -9.83 2.22
C HIS A 439 33.55 -9.61 2.52
N VAL A 440 33.86 -8.63 3.37
CA VAL A 440 35.12 -8.55 4.11
C VAL A 440 34.76 -8.44 5.58
N VAL A 441 35.32 -9.33 6.40
CA VAL A 441 35.06 -9.36 7.83
C VAL A 441 36.40 -9.22 8.52
N ALA A 442 36.67 -8.00 8.94
CA ALA A 442 37.82 -7.65 9.74
C ALA A 442 37.44 -6.67 10.83
N TYR A 443 38.17 -6.69 11.94
CA TYR A 443 37.90 -5.83 13.07
C TYR A 443 39.20 -5.40 13.73
N ASP A 444 39.40 -4.09 13.81
CA ASP A 444 40.51 -3.47 14.52
C ASP A 444 40.29 -3.64 16.02
N THR A 445 41.05 -4.56 16.60
CA THR A 445 41.01 -4.89 18.03
C THR A 445 41.82 -3.92 18.87
N THR A 446 42.67 -3.12 18.24
CA THR A 446 43.60 -2.19 18.90
C THR A 446 43.07 -0.75 18.94
N GLY A 447 42.18 -0.40 18.01
CA GLY A 447 41.65 0.94 17.82
C GLY A 447 42.63 1.92 17.18
N ASP A 448 43.70 1.43 16.54
CA ASP A 448 44.73 2.25 15.91
C ASP A 448 44.38 2.68 14.46
N GLY A 449 43.22 2.24 13.97
CA GLY A 449 42.70 2.53 12.64
C GLY A 449 43.29 1.67 11.53
N ARG A 450 44.02 0.59 11.87
CA ARG A 450 44.62 -0.34 10.91
C ARG A 450 44.05 -1.74 11.11
N ILE A 451 44.16 -2.55 10.06
CA ILE A 451 43.84 -3.98 10.11
C ILE A 451 45.12 -4.74 9.79
N VAL A 452 45.71 -5.36 10.82
CA VAL A 452 46.96 -6.12 10.70
C VAL A 452 46.71 -7.58 11.03
N LYS A 453 46.90 -8.46 10.04
CA LYS A 453 46.73 -9.91 10.21
C LYS A 453 47.65 -10.43 11.33
N GLY A 454 47.08 -11.14 12.30
CA GLY A 454 47.79 -11.68 13.46
C GLY A 454 47.81 -10.75 14.68
N GLN A 455 47.42 -9.49 14.51
CA GLN A 455 47.11 -8.57 15.62
C GLN A 455 45.59 -8.38 15.73
N ASP A 456 44.94 -8.15 14.58
CA ASP A 456 43.51 -7.93 14.47
C ASP A 456 42.74 -9.17 14.01
N LEU A 457 41.42 -9.11 14.24
CA LEU A 457 40.51 -10.15 13.80
C LEU A 457 40.30 -10.01 12.30
N VAL A 458 40.67 -11.04 11.53
CA VAL A 458 40.41 -11.13 10.09
C VAL A 458 39.79 -12.49 9.82
N LEU A 459 38.49 -12.51 9.51
CA LEU A 459 37.71 -13.74 9.33
C LEU A 459 37.47 -14.07 7.85
N GLN A 460 37.34 -13.05 7.00
CA GLN A 460 37.03 -13.20 5.57
C GLN A 460 37.54 -11.98 4.78
N GLN A 461 38.08 -12.21 3.57
CA GLN A 461 38.62 -11.16 2.69
C GLN A 461 38.16 -11.30 1.23
N LEU A 462 36.98 -11.90 0.99
CA LEU A 462 36.49 -12.26 -0.35
C LEU A 462 36.54 -11.11 -1.36
N PHE A 463 36.12 -9.91 -0.95
CA PHE A 463 36.09 -8.76 -1.85
C PHE A 463 37.50 -8.26 -2.20
N ASP A 464 38.43 -8.34 -1.24
CA ASP A 464 39.83 -7.95 -1.47
C ASP A 464 40.48 -8.94 -2.44
N GLU A 465 40.26 -10.24 -2.25
CA GLU A 465 40.69 -11.28 -3.19
C GLU A 465 40.11 -11.03 -4.59
N TRP A 466 38.82 -10.75 -4.71
CA TRP A 466 38.22 -10.40 -6.00
C TRP A 466 38.83 -9.16 -6.64
N THR A 467 39.17 -8.15 -5.84
CA THR A 467 39.84 -6.93 -6.33
C THR A 467 41.21 -7.26 -6.94
N ASP A 468 41.96 -8.18 -6.33
CA ASP A 468 43.24 -8.66 -6.87
C ASP A 468 43.03 -9.42 -8.20
N TYR A 469 41.99 -10.27 -8.29
CA TYR A 469 41.63 -10.97 -9.53
C TYR A 469 41.20 -10.01 -10.64
N GLN A 470 40.45 -8.95 -10.30
CA GLN A 470 40.04 -7.91 -11.24
C GLN A 470 41.25 -7.11 -11.73
N ALA A 471 42.20 -6.78 -10.84
CA ALA A 471 43.44 -6.10 -11.19
C ALA A 471 44.33 -6.93 -12.13
N ALA A 472 44.20 -8.27 -12.09
CA ALA A 472 44.84 -9.18 -13.04
C ALA A 472 44.15 -9.25 -14.43
N GLY A 473 43.10 -8.45 -14.66
CA GLY A 473 42.42 -8.32 -15.95
C GLY A 473 41.15 -9.16 -16.12
N ASN A 474 40.63 -9.75 -15.04
CA ASN A 474 39.37 -10.49 -15.09
C ASN A 474 38.16 -9.52 -15.15
N PRO A 475 37.25 -9.64 -16.14
CA PRO A 475 36.10 -8.75 -16.28
C PRO A 475 34.88 -9.11 -15.42
N ASP A 476 34.87 -10.27 -14.77
CA ASP A 476 33.72 -10.76 -14.01
C ASP A 476 33.52 -9.98 -12.70
N THR A 477 32.26 -9.82 -12.31
CA THR A 477 31.85 -9.10 -11.11
C THR A 477 31.09 -10.02 -10.15
N CYS A 478 31.00 -9.63 -8.88
CA CYS A 478 30.20 -10.34 -7.88
C CYS A 478 28.76 -10.55 -8.39
N VAL A 479 28.15 -9.50 -8.95
CA VAL A 479 26.79 -9.52 -9.48
C VAL A 479 26.66 -10.34 -10.77
N SER A 480 27.67 -10.38 -11.65
CA SER A 480 27.58 -11.21 -12.86
C SER A 480 27.55 -12.70 -12.54
N CYS A 481 28.36 -13.15 -11.58
CA CYS A 481 28.49 -14.55 -11.18
C CYS A 481 27.43 -15.00 -10.16
N HIS A 482 27.20 -14.24 -9.08
CA HIS A 482 26.28 -14.65 -8.00
C HIS A 482 24.83 -14.16 -8.17
N MET A 483 24.60 -13.25 -9.11
CA MET A 483 23.25 -12.82 -9.51
C MET A 483 23.11 -12.89 -11.04
N PRO A 484 23.29 -14.07 -11.67
CA PRO A 484 23.17 -14.19 -13.12
C PRO A 484 21.74 -13.86 -13.57
N PHE A 485 21.54 -13.60 -14.86
CA PHE A 485 20.18 -13.38 -15.35
C PHE A 485 19.35 -14.67 -15.27
N SER A 486 18.20 -14.60 -14.59
CA SER A 486 17.29 -15.74 -14.29
C SER A 486 16.41 -16.19 -15.46
N GLY A 487 16.59 -15.62 -16.66
CA GLY A 487 15.70 -15.82 -17.81
C GLY A 487 14.32 -15.15 -17.67
N SER A 488 13.96 -14.66 -16.48
CA SER A 488 12.76 -13.85 -16.28
C SER A 488 12.92 -12.46 -16.90
N ASN A 489 11.81 -11.96 -17.46
CA ASN A 489 11.74 -10.66 -18.12
C ASN A 489 10.93 -9.61 -17.34
N ARG A 490 10.49 -9.95 -16.12
CA ARG A 490 9.66 -9.09 -15.27
C ARG A 490 9.94 -9.34 -13.79
N ALA A 491 10.42 -8.31 -13.09
CA ALA A 491 10.75 -8.42 -11.67
C ALA A 491 9.49 -8.53 -10.80
N ALA A 492 8.46 -7.72 -11.06
CA ALA A 492 7.17 -7.79 -10.38
C ALA A 492 6.25 -8.78 -11.12
N SER A 493 6.63 -10.07 -11.13
CA SER A 493 5.97 -11.11 -11.93
C SER A 493 4.52 -11.37 -11.56
N ASN A 494 4.14 -11.15 -10.30
CA ASN A 494 2.78 -11.37 -9.79
C ASN A 494 1.91 -10.11 -9.79
N ALA A 495 2.49 -8.92 -9.97
CA ALA A 495 1.74 -7.67 -9.97
C ALA A 495 0.80 -7.60 -11.19
N TRP A 496 -0.44 -7.15 -10.98
CA TRP A 496 -1.36 -6.83 -12.06
C TRP A 496 -1.05 -5.43 -12.61
N PRO A 497 -0.49 -5.29 -13.83
CA PRO A 497 -0.05 -4.00 -14.36
C PRO A 497 -1.13 -2.90 -14.40
N LEU A 498 -2.40 -3.28 -14.49
CA LEU A 498 -3.51 -2.35 -14.66
C LEU A 498 -3.86 -1.60 -13.36
N PHE A 499 -3.73 -2.25 -12.22
CA PHE A 499 -4.19 -1.72 -10.93
C PHE A 499 -3.04 -1.51 -9.93
N GLU A 500 -1.96 -2.29 -10.04
CA GLU A 500 -0.88 -2.37 -9.05
C GLU A 500 0.46 -1.82 -9.56
N VAL A 501 0.51 -1.33 -10.79
CA VAL A 501 1.71 -0.72 -11.37
C VAL A 501 1.33 0.57 -12.08
N ASP A 502 2.22 1.55 -12.09
CA ASP A 502 1.93 2.88 -12.64
C ASP A 502 2.12 2.96 -14.15
N GLY A 503 2.50 1.85 -14.78
CA GLY A 503 2.53 1.68 -16.23
C GLY A 503 2.86 0.23 -16.62
N PHE A 504 2.82 -0.04 -17.93
CA PHE A 504 3.33 -1.30 -18.45
C PHE A 504 4.85 -1.33 -18.30
N GLN A 505 5.36 -2.25 -17.49
CA GLN A 505 6.81 -2.48 -17.38
C GLN A 505 7.33 -3.02 -18.72
N PRO A 506 8.40 -2.43 -19.29
CA PRO A 506 9.04 -3.03 -20.45
C PRO A 506 9.68 -4.37 -20.04
N LYS A 507 9.87 -5.26 -21.01
CA LYS A 507 10.60 -6.51 -20.79
C LYS A 507 12.04 -6.19 -20.43
N ARG A 508 12.53 -6.69 -19.30
CA ARG A 508 13.90 -6.47 -18.83
C ARG A 508 14.45 -7.75 -18.22
N ALA A 509 15.68 -8.10 -18.53
CA ALA A 509 16.34 -9.24 -17.91
C ALA A 509 16.42 -9.05 -16.38
N VAL A 510 15.95 -10.05 -15.63
CA VAL A 510 15.89 -10.05 -14.16
C VAL A 510 17.05 -10.85 -13.61
N ARG A 511 17.77 -10.27 -12.65
CA ARG A 511 18.88 -10.90 -11.93
C ARG A 511 18.32 -11.92 -10.92
N ASP A 512 18.94 -13.08 -10.86
CA ASP A 512 18.63 -14.15 -9.92
C ASP A 512 19.09 -13.76 -8.50
N HIS A 513 18.25 -14.00 -7.49
CA HIS A 513 18.51 -13.67 -6.08
C HIS A 513 18.65 -14.93 -5.21
N SER A 514 19.08 -16.05 -5.80
CA SER A 514 19.38 -17.28 -5.04
C SER A 514 20.74 -17.21 -4.34
N PHE A 515 21.63 -16.32 -4.82
CA PHE A 515 22.97 -16.08 -4.26
C PHE A 515 23.73 -17.39 -4.02
N VAL A 516 23.69 -18.30 -5.00
CA VAL A 516 24.27 -19.63 -4.85
C VAL A 516 25.77 -19.48 -4.57
N GLY A 517 26.19 -20.11 -3.48
CA GLY A 517 27.57 -20.27 -3.05
C GLY A 517 27.79 -21.71 -2.59
N VAL A 518 28.75 -21.96 -1.70
CA VAL A 518 29.02 -23.32 -1.18
C VAL A 518 27.96 -23.75 -0.15
N ASP A 519 27.42 -22.79 0.62
CA ASP A 519 26.59 -23.06 1.79
C ASP A 519 25.10 -23.19 1.46
N TYR A 520 24.41 -24.08 2.16
CA TYR A 520 22.95 -24.26 2.12
C TYR A 520 22.38 -24.30 3.55
N PRO A 521 21.07 -24.11 3.74
CA PRO A 521 20.45 -24.18 5.06
C PRO A 521 20.61 -25.60 5.64
N ILE A 522 21.45 -25.77 6.65
CA ILE A 522 21.79 -27.10 7.21
C ILE A 522 20.68 -27.72 8.07
N ASN A 523 19.59 -27.00 8.31
CA ASN A 523 18.41 -27.48 9.01
C ASN A 523 17.50 -28.34 8.11
N ILE A 524 17.83 -28.47 6.82
CA ILE A 524 17.19 -29.37 5.87
C ILE A 524 18.22 -30.38 5.33
N SER A 525 17.73 -31.48 4.76
CA SER A 525 18.61 -32.40 4.03
C SER A 525 19.21 -31.69 2.81
N PRO A 526 20.48 -31.93 2.44
CA PRO A 526 21.05 -31.38 1.21
C PRO A 526 20.27 -31.79 -0.05
N ASN A 527 19.54 -32.91 -0.03
CA ASN A 527 18.67 -33.32 -1.14
C ASN A 527 17.38 -32.49 -1.24
N ASP A 528 16.99 -31.82 -0.15
CA ASP A 528 15.80 -30.96 -0.09
C ASP A 528 16.14 -29.50 -0.45
N ASP A 529 17.43 -29.15 -0.62
CA ASP A 529 17.87 -27.81 -1.04
C ASP A 529 17.40 -27.49 -2.48
N PRO A 530 16.49 -26.52 -2.68
CA PRO A 530 15.99 -26.18 -4.01
C PRO A 530 17.06 -25.61 -4.95
N HIS A 531 18.21 -25.19 -4.41
CA HIS A 531 19.34 -24.66 -5.17
C HIS A 531 20.48 -25.68 -5.36
N ARG A 532 20.30 -26.92 -4.91
CA ARG A 532 21.33 -27.97 -4.93
C ARG A 532 21.99 -28.15 -6.31
N ASP A 533 21.19 -28.25 -7.37
CA ASP A 533 21.73 -28.50 -8.71
C ASP A 533 22.52 -27.29 -9.24
N LYS A 534 22.02 -26.06 -8.99
CA LYS A 534 22.77 -24.83 -9.31
C LYS A 534 24.08 -24.75 -8.53
N ARG A 535 24.07 -25.18 -7.27
CA ARG A 535 25.24 -25.22 -6.39
C ARG A 535 26.30 -26.21 -6.86
N LEU A 536 25.89 -27.43 -7.20
CA LEU A 536 26.80 -28.42 -7.76
C LEU A 536 27.37 -27.97 -9.10
N ALA A 537 26.56 -27.35 -9.96
CA ALA A 537 27.04 -26.77 -11.21
C ALA A 537 28.08 -25.66 -10.96
N LEU A 538 27.83 -24.76 -10.00
CA LEU A 538 28.78 -23.72 -9.60
C LEU A 538 30.10 -24.33 -9.10
N LEU A 539 30.03 -25.29 -8.17
CA LEU A 539 31.20 -25.97 -7.62
C LEU A 539 32.00 -26.73 -8.68
N ALA A 540 31.31 -27.42 -9.60
CA ALA A 540 31.94 -28.14 -10.71
C ALA A 540 32.64 -27.18 -11.70
N SER A 541 32.17 -25.94 -11.81
CA SER A 541 32.76 -24.90 -12.67
C SER A 541 33.88 -24.09 -12.00
N ALA A 542 34.06 -24.21 -10.68
CA ALA A 542 34.96 -23.35 -9.90
C ALA A 542 36.44 -23.53 -10.26
N GLY A 543 36.84 -24.75 -10.65
CA GLY A 543 38.20 -25.06 -11.03
C GLY A 543 38.30 -26.34 -11.82
N THR A 544 39.51 -26.62 -12.31
CA THR A 544 39.82 -27.85 -13.03
C THR A 544 40.86 -28.67 -12.26
N ILE A 545 40.74 -29.99 -12.37
CA ILE A 545 41.70 -30.95 -11.83
C ILE A 545 42.16 -31.86 -12.95
N ALA A 546 43.47 -32.02 -13.09
CA ALA A 546 44.07 -32.90 -14.09
C ALA A 546 45.17 -33.76 -13.47
N VAL A 547 45.13 -35.05 -13.76
CA VAL A 547 46.23 -35.98 -13.45
C VAL A 547 47.00 -36.23 -14.74
N THR A 548 48.30 -35.94 -14.72
CA THR A 548 49.18 -36.11 -15.88
C THR A 548 50.41 -36.92 -15.51
N SER A 549 51.13 -37.40 -16.53
CA SER A 549 52.44 -38.05 -16.35
C SER A 549 52.43 -39.29 -15.44
N ALA A 550 51.33 -40.04 -15.41
CA ALA A 550 51.24 -41.27 -14.61
C ALA A 550 52.20 -42.35 -15.14
N ARG A 551 53.09 -42.84 -14.27
CA ARG A 551 54.10 -43.86 -14.56
C ARG A 551 54.12 -44.92 -13.46
N ASN A 552 54.02 -46.19 -13.85
CA ASN A 552 54.23 -47.31 -12.95
C ASN A 552 55.74 -47.60 -12.82
N LEU A 553 56.25 -47.58 -11.59
CA LEU A 553 57.65 -47.83 -11.24
C LEU A 553 57.84 -49.22 -10.58
N GLY A 554 56.87 -50.13 -10.78
CA GLY A 554 56.83 -51.47 -10.20
C GLY A 554 56.23 -51.47 -8.80
N SER A 555 56.93 -50.87 -7.82
CA SER A 555 56.49 -50.80 -6.42
C SER A 555 55.75 -49.50 -6.05
N SER A 556 55.72 -48.53 -6.96
CA SER A 556 55.05 -47.25 -6.75
C SER A 556 54.53 -46.68 -8.07
N VAL A 557 53.62 -45.70 -7.98
CA VAL A 557 53.12 -44.94 -9.13
C VAL A 557 53.49 -43.48 -8.93
N SER A 558 54.14 -42.88 -9.93
CA SER A 558 54.45 -41.45 -9.97
C SER A 558 53.47 -40.75 -10.91
N PHE A 559 52.92 -39.62 -10.50
CA PHE A 559 51.99 -38.80 -11.28
C PHE A 559 52.04 -37.34 -10.82
N ASN A 560 51.59 -36.43 -11.67
CA ASN A 560 51.42 -35.01 -11.33
C ASN A 560 49.93 -34.69 -11.26
N VAL A 561 49.51 -34.01 -10.20
CA VAL A 561 48.16 -33.44 -10.10
C VAL A 561 48.25 -31.93 -10.24
N THR A 562 47.51 -31.38 -11.20
CA THR A 562 47.37 -29.94 -11.39
C THR A 562 45.95 -29.55 -11.00
N ILE A 563 45.84 -28.58 -10.08
CA ILE A 563 44.57 -27.95 -9.70
C ILE A 563 44.66 -26.50 -10.16
N SER A 564 43.68 -26.04 -10.93
CA SER A 564 43.63 -24.67 -11.44
C SER A 564 42.33 -24.00 -11.05
N ASN A 565 42.44 -22.83 -10.42
CA ASN A 565 41.31 -21.96 -10.15
C ASN A 565 40.97 -21.17 -11.41
N THR A 566 39.90 -21.57 -12.10
CA THR A 566 39.56 -21.03 -13.42
C THR A 566 38.19 -20.37 -13.46
N GLY A 567 37.38 -20.47 -12.40
CA GLY A 567 35.97 -20.07 -12.45
C GLY A 567 35.42 -19.34 -11.22
N THR A 568 36.26 -18.91 -10.27
CA THR A 568 35.77 -18.27 -9.03
C THR A 568 35.97 -16.76 -8.93
N GLY A 569 36.97 -16.19 -9.62
CA GLY A 569 37.28 -14.75 -9.51
C GLY A 569 37.75 -14.31 -8.11
N HIS A 570 38.07 -15.25 -7.22
CA HIS A 570 38.63 -15.06 -5.87
C HIS A 570 39.41 -16.34 -5.50
N ASN A 571 39.88 -16.54 -4.26
CA ASN A 571 40.61 -17.78 -3.93
C ASN A 571 39.72 -19.04 -3.97
N LEU A 572 40.32 -20.22 -4.14
CA LEU A 572 39.63 -21.52 -4.14
C LEU A 572 40.35 -22.49 -3.18
N PRO A 573 39.77 -22.81 -2.00
CA PRO A 573 38.54 -22.25 -1.44
C PRO A 573 38.77 -20.83 -0.89
N SER A 574 37.72 -20.02 -0.89
CA SER A 574 37.68 -18.71 -0.22
C SER A 574 36.52 -18.67 0.78
N GLY A 575 36.54 -17.71 1.70
CA GLY A 575 35.47 -17.48 2.67
C GLY A 575 35.93 -17.52 4.09
N PHE A 576 35.03 -17.97 4.95
CA PHE A 576 35.29 -18.12 6.37
C PHE A 576 36.38 -19.17 6.59
N ALA A 577 37.60 -18.67 6.84
CA ALA A 577 38.87 -19.38 6.62
C ALA A 577 39.03 -20.68 7.42
N PHE A 578 38.31 -20.84 8.53
CA PHE A 578 38.44 -21.99 9.43
C PHE A 578 37.48 -23.13 9.07
N VAL A 579 36.41 -22.85 8.31
CA VAL A 579 35.34 -23.82 8.02
C VAL A 579 35.41 -24.31 6.57
N ARG A 580 35.90 -23.50 5.64
CA ARG A 580 36.01 -23.88 4.23
C ARG A 580 37.39 -24.45 3.94
N GLN A 581 37.42 -25.77 3.76
CA GLN A 581 38.63 -26.51 3.44
C GLN A 581 38.41 -27.31 2.16
N MET A 582 39.49 -27.49 1.40
CA MET A 582 39.53 -28.41 0.26
C MET A 582 40.67 -29.38 0.47
N PHE A 583 40.41 -30.65 0.22
CA PHE A 583 41.39 -31.72 0.27
C PHE A 583 41.41 -32.45 -1.07
N LEU A 584 42.57 -33.01 -1.41
CA LEU A 584 42.78 -33.81 -2.59
C LEU A 584 42.96 -35.26 -2.15
N GLU A 585 42.12 -36.15 -2.65
CA GLU A 585 42.29 -37.60 -2.53
C GLU A 585 42.67 -38.17 -3.91
N VAL A 586 43.75 -38.94 -3.96
CA VAL A 586 44.13 -39.71 -5.14
C VAL A 586 44.10 -41.19 -4.79
N ARG A 587 43.31 -41.96 -5.54
CA ARG A 587 43.13 -43.40 -5.36
C ARG A 587 43.71 -44.16 -6.53
N ILE A 588 44.57 -45.13 -6.24
CA ILE A 588 45.12 -46.07 -7.21
C ILE A 588 44.30 -47.35 -7.11
N VAL A 589 43.60 -47.68 -8.18
CA VAL A 589 42.76 -48.89 -8.26
C VAL A 589 43.33 -49.87 -9.28
N ASP A 590 43.15 -51.16 -9.04
CA ASP A 590 43.48 -52.20 -10.01
C ASP A 590 42.41 -52.33 -11.12
N SER A 591 42.59 -53.28 -12.04
CA SER A 591 41.65 -53.53 -13.15
C SER A 591 40.27 -54.04 -12.71
N SER A 592 40.15 -54.54 -11.47
CA SER A 592 38.87 -54.94 -10.86
C SER A 592 38.19 -53.80 -10.09
N GLY A 593 38.86 -52.64 -9.96
CA GLY A 593 38.41 -51.50 -9.18
C GLY A 593 38.79 -51.57 -7.70
N GLN A 594 39.60 -52.54 -7.27
CA GLN A 594 40.06 -52.64 -5.89
C GLN A 594 41.13 -51.58 -5.61
N LEU A 595 41.00 -50.89 -4.46
CA LEU A 595 41.99 -49.92 -4.00
C LEU A 595 43.31 -50.62 -3.64
N ILE A 596 44.39 -50.27 -4.31
CA ILE A 596 45.74 -50.83 -4.09
C ILE A 596 46.73 -49.79 -3.54
N GLY A 597 46.34 -48.52 -3.51
CA GLY A 597 47.13 -47.44 -2.92
C GLY A 597 46.42 -46.10 -3.02
N GLY A 598 46.95 -45.10 -2.34
CA GLY A 598 46.41 -43.75 -2.40
C GLY A 598 47.29 -42.73 -1.68
N SER A 599 46.96 -41.46 -1.87
CA SER A 599 47.59 -40.33 -1.20
C SER A 599 46.56 -39.23 -1.03
N GLY A 600 46.54 -38.54 0.12
CA GLY A 600 45.53 -37.53 0.44
C GLY A 600 44.78 -37.81 1.74
N VAL A 601 43.60 -37.21 1.86
CA VAL A 601 42.66 -37.33 3.00
C VAL A 601 41.58 -38.34 2.69
#